data_AF-A0AAJ4GEH7-F1
#
_entry.id   AF-A0AAJ4GEH7-F1
#
_cell.length_a   1.000
_cell.length_b   1.000
_cell.length_c   1.000
_cell.angle_alpha   90.00
_cell.angle_beta   90.00
_cell.angle_gamma   90.00
#
_symmetry.space_group_name_H-M   'P 1'
#
loop_
_entity.id
_entity.type
_entity.pdbx_description
1 polymer ?
#
loop_
_entity_poly.entity_id
_entity_poly.type
_entity_poly.pdbx_seq_one_letter_code
_entity_poly.pdbx_strand_id
1 'polypeptide(L)'
;MAPLVDFHDATTLLGDFTMVKSYTIDWEKTVVVYRGGHHQTVVVTNEGDALLVDSPLPTLLQHFCQDHCLSWAWHEPVKRIFYDRFTHKERLSEAYIMGLNKLIPYKDKNAPDAGYFMAHLLCDYQELAREQVMLIFEGGVRVKIPASASAVRRQLDRANKLAQIHLDVLDFMNREAGLYVNERLKNYERIRVSSETARTFTKYAMLESFKVSHQAAFDQQPTAHDIAEVERKMFKKSGALKK
;
A
#
# COMPACT_ATOMS: atom_id res chain seq x y z
N MET A 1 27.50 11.92 14.69
CA MET A 1 26.95 12.86 13.69
C MET A 1 26.69 12.04 12.44
N ALA A 2 25.44 11.77 12.09
CA ALA A 2 25.15 11.15 10.79
C ALA A 2 25.56 12.14 9.68
N PRO A 3 26.17 11.69 8.57
CA PRO A 3 26.71 12.58 7.53
C PRO A 3 25.61 13.41 6.89
N LEU A 4 26.02 14.47 6.15
CA LEU A 4 25.11 15.34 5.42
C LEU A 4 24.05 14.53 4.67
N VAL A 5 22.81 14.89 4.99
CA VAL A 5 21.59 14.21 4.58
C VAL A 5 21.16 14.78 3.24
N ASP A 6 21.00 13.94 2.22
CA ASP A 6 20.56 14.36 0.90
C ASP A 6 19.24 15.13 0.98
N PHE A 7 19.29 16.38 0.49
CA PHE A 7 18.20 17.33 0.51
C PHE A 7 17.66 17.49 -0.91
N HIS A 8 16.36 17.33 -1.05
CA HIS A 8 15.66 17.49 -2.31
C HIS A 8 14.57 18.55 -2.21
N ASP A 9 14.53 19.49 -3.15
CA ASP A 9 13.51 20.55 -3.18
C ASP A 9 12.48 20.31 -4.30
N ALA A 10 11.34 19.71 -3.94
CA ALA A 10 10.24 19.49 -4.87
C ALA A 10 9.41 20.77 -5.13
N THR A 11 9.78 21.92 -4.56
CA THR A 11 9.20 23.23 -4.92
C THR A 11 9.87 23.86 -6.13
N THR A 12 11.03 23.33 -6.53
CA THR A 12 11.79 23.80 -7.70
C THR A 12 12.14 22.63 -8.60
N LEU A 13 11.75 22.69 -9.88
CA LEU A 13 12.12 21.68 -10.88
C LEU A 13 13.56 21.85 -11.42
N LEU A 14 14.40 22.54 -10.66
CA LEU A 14 15.80 22.79 -10.97
C LEU A 14 16.63 21.90 -10.05
N GLY A 15 17.40 20.98 -10.62
CA GLY A 15 18.25 20.05 -9.88
C GLY A 15 19.01 19.12 -10.80
N ASP A 16 20.05 18.49 -10.25
CA ASP A 16 20.81 17.45 -10.94
C ASP A 16 20.03 16.14 -10.87
N PHE A 17 19.30 15.84 -11.95
CA PHE A 17 18.54 14.60 -12.07
C PHE A 17 19.29 13.56 -12.89
N THR A 18 19.28 12.32 -12.41
CA THR A 18 19.70 11.19 -13.23
C THR A 18 18.54 10.78 -14.14
N MET A 19 18.74 10.89 -15.45
CA MET A 19 17.75 10.49 -16.44
C MET A 19 17.62 8.96 -16.51
N VAL A 20 16.38 8.46 -16.36
CA VAL A 20 16.07 7.04 -16.51
C VAL A 20 14.91 6.84 -17.47
N LYS A 21 15.01 5.83 -18.35
CA LYS A 21 13.98 5.52 -19.35
C LYS A 21 12.69 5.01 -18.73
N SER A 22 12.80 4.26 -17.64
CA SER A 22 11.68 3.65 -16.94
C SER A 22 12.02 3.48 -15.48
N TYR A 23 11.00 3.58 -14.63
CA TYR A 23 11.12 3.32 -13.21
C TYR A 23 9.81 2.70 -12.70
N THR A 24 9.94 1.69 -11.84
CA THR A 24 8.83 1.14 -11.08
C THR A 24 8.94 1.68 -9.66
N ILE A 25 7.86 2.29 -9.16
CA ILE A 25 7.82 2.81 -7.79
C ILE A 25 8.11 1.66 -6.84
N ASP A 26 9.27 1.70 -6.20
CA ASP A 26 9.73 0.68 -5.28
C ASP A 26 9.22 1.02 -3.88
N TRP A 27 8.56 0.04 -3.28
CA TRP A 27 8.00 0.17 -1.94
C TRP A 27 9.05 0.52 -0.88
N GLU A 28 10.23 -0.08 -0.95
CA GLU A 28 11.26 0.04 0.09
C GLU A 28 12.20 1.20 -0.19
N LYS A 29 12.32 1.60 -1.46
CA LYS A 29 13.33 2.58 -1.89
C LYS A 29 12.76 3.93 -2.27
N THR A 30 11.55 4.01 -2.82
CA THR A 30 11.00 5.30 -3.23
C THR A 30 10.50 6.06 -2.00
N VAL A 31 10.85 7.34 -1.83
CA VAL A 31 10.32 8.18 -0.73
C VAL A 31 9.32 9.21 -1.23
N VAL A 32 9.54 9.83 -2.39
CA VAL A 32 8.65 10.84 -2.96
C VAL A 32 8.60 10.69 -4.48
N VAL A 33 7.42 10.87 -5.06
CA VAL A 33 7.23 10.99 -6.52
C VAL A 33 6.39 12.21 -6.83
N TYR A 34 6.76 12.99 -7.83
CA TYR A 34 6.01 14.19 -8.21
C TYR A 34 6.23 14.56 -9.67
N ARG A 35 5.37 15.44 -10.20
CA ARG A 35 5.44 15.83 -11.61
C ARG A 35 6.73 16.62 -11.89
N GLY A 36 7.54 16.12 -12.83
CA GLY A 36 8.80 16.75 -13.25
C GLY A 36 8.65 17.78 -14.37
N GLY A 37 7.64 17.61 -15.22
CA GLY A 37 7.45 18.39 -16.44
C GLY A 37 6.44 17.74 -17.38
N HIS A 38 6.41 18.16 -18.65
CA HIS A 38 5.54 17.52 -19.65
C HIS A 38 5.92 16.05 -19.81
N HIS A 39 5.00 15.16 -19.43
CA HIS A 39 5.16 13.70 -19.47
C HIS A 39 6.32 13.12 -18.66
N GLN A 40 6.85 13.87 -17.69
CA GLN A 40 7.96 13.41 -16.84
C GLN A 40 7.57 13.34 -15.37
N THR A 41 8.22 12.42 -14.65
CA THR A 41 8.05 12.23 -13.22
C THR A 41 9.41 12.28 -12.54
N VAL A 42 9.52 13.03 -11.45
CA VAL A 42 10.66 12.94 -10.56
C VAL A 42 10.38 11.89 -9.50
N VAL A 43 11.36 11.04 -9.24
CA VAL A 43 11.37 10.08 -8.16
C VAL A 43 12.55 10.37 -7.25
N VAL A 44 12.31 10.42 -5.95
CA VAL A 44 13.35 10.52 -4.92
C VAL A 44 13.45 9.19 -4.20
N THR A 45 14.65 8.66 -4.01
CA THR A 45 14.91 7.42 -3.27
C THR A 45 15.32 7.68 -1.82
N ASN A 46 15.22 6.67 -0.96
CA ASN A 46 15.71 6.68 0.42
C ASN A 46 17.25 6.68 0.52
N GLU A 47 17.93 6.47 -0.60
CA GLU A 47 19.38 6.61 -0.75
C GLU A 47 19.77 8.05 -1.16
N GLY A 48 18.79 8.94 -1.41
CA GLY A 48 19.02 10.34 -1.76
C GLY A 48 19.04 10.63 -3.26
N ASP A 49 18.90 9.61 -4.12
CA ASP A 49 18.90 9.79 -5.57
C ASP A 49 17.66 10.53 -6.05
N ALA A 50 17.85 11.51 -6.92
CA ALA A 50 16.79 12.17 -7.67
C ALA A 50 16.81 11.69 -9.14
N LEU A 51 15.79 10.92 -9.52
CA LEU A 51 15.65 10.34 -10.85
C LEU A 51 14.59 11.11 -11.64
N LEU A 52 14.90 11.48 -12.89
CA LEU A 52 13.90 12.00 -13.84
C LEU A 52 13.51 10.90 -14.81
N VAL A 53 12.26 10.47 -14.71
CA VAL A 53 11.68 9.37 -15.47
C VAL A 53 10.91 9.93 -16.66
N ASP A 54 11.20 9.41 -17.85
CA ASP A 54 10.48 9.73 -19.10
C ASP A 54 9.12 9.01 -19.18
N SER A 55 8.29 9.23 -18.15
CA SER A 55 6.94 8.68 -18.08
C SER A 55 6.08 9.56 -17.17
N PRO A 56 4.81 9.79 -17.52
CA PRO A 56 3.92 10.64 -16.75
C PRO A 56 3.55 9.98 -15.41
N LEU A 57 3.38 10.81 -14.37
CA LEU A 57 3.09 10.35 -13.01
C LEU A 57 1.87 9.41 -12.94
N PRO A 58 0.74 9.67 -13.63
CA PRO A 58 -0.38 8.74 -13.68
C PRO A 58 -0.02 7.33 -14.15
N THR A 59 0.91 7.18 -15.11
CA THR A 59 1.36 5.87 -15.60
C THR A 59 2.18 5.15 -14.53
N LEU A 60 3.08 5.84 -13.84
CA LEU A 60 3.85 5.26 -12.73
C LEU A 60 2.93 4.81 -11.58
N LEU A 61 1.94 5.64 -11.23
CA LEU A 61 0.95 5.30 -10.22
C LEU A 61 0.10 4.10 -10.66
N GLN A 62 -0.30 4.03 -11.92
CA GLN A 62 -1.06 2.90 -12.45
C GLN A 62 -0.27 1.60 -12.35
N HIS A 63 1.02 1.60 -12.74
CA HIS A 63 1.89 0.42 -12.62
C HIS A 63 2.10 0.04 -11.15
N PHE A 64 2.42 1.01 -10.28
CA PHE A 64 2.53 0.77 -8.85
C PHE A 64 1.26 0.13 -8.28
N CYS A 65 0.10 0.60 -8.73
CA CYS A 65 -1.15 0.01 -8.32
C CYS A 65 -1.37 -1.39 -8.92
N GLN A 66 -0.96 -1.68 -10.15
CA GLN A 66 -1.04 -3.04 -10.69
C GLN A 66 -0.14 -4.02 -9.94
N ASP A 67 1.06 -3.57 -9.58
CA ASP A 67 2.10 -4.38 -8.94
C ASP A 67 1.83 -4.60 -7.44
N HIS A 68 1.29 -3.57 -6.77
CA HIS A 68 1.10 -3.57 -5.33
C HIS A 68 -0.34 -3.49 -4.87
N CYS A 69 -1.30 -3.06 -5.69
CA CYS A 69 -2.69 -3.14 -5.26
C CYS A 69 -3.12 -4.60 -5.25
N LEU A 70 -4.03 -4.84 -4.31
CA LEU A 70 -4.90 -5.99 -4.27
C LEU A 70 -5.87 -5.89 -5.46
N SER A 71 -5.39 -5.93 -6.70
CA SER A 71 -6.25 -6.08 -7.89
C SER A 71 -7.23 -7.24 -7.67
N TRP A 72 -6.78 -8.26 -6.92
CA TRP A 72 -7.58 -9.37 -6.45
C TRP A 72 -8.67 -9.01 -5.42
N ALA A 73 -8.49 -7.99 -4.57
CA ALA A 73 -9.51 -7.57 -3.60
C ALA A 73 -10.74 -6.95 -4.28
N TRP A 74 -10.64 -6.64 -5.57
CA TRP A 74 -11.72 -6.14 -6.40
C TRP A 74 -12.45 -7.23 -7.19
N HIS A 75 -12.05 -8.50 -7.07
CA HIS A 75 -12.87 -9.60 -7.56
C HIS A 75 -14.15 -9.75 -6.74
N GLU A 76 -15.22 -10.24 -7.39
CA GLU A 76 -16.59 -10.18 -6.89
C GLU A 76 -17.00 -11.14 -5.74
N PRO A 77 -16.08 -11.81 -5.02
CA PRO A 77 -16.38 -12.15 -3.63
C PRO A 77 -15.74 -11.19 -2.61
N VAL A 78 -14.50 -10.73 -2.84
CA VAL A 78 -13.76 -9.90 -1.87
C VAL A 78 -14.36 -8.50 -1.78
N LYS A 79 -14.72 -7.91 -2.92
CA LYS A 79 -15.38 -6.60 -2.97
C LYS A 79 -16.69 -6.56 -2.18
N ARG A 80 -17.46 -7.66 -2.17
CA ARG A 80 -18.67 -7.78 -1.34
C ARG A 80 -18.35 -7.82 0.15
N ILE A 81 -17.31 -8.55 0.56
CA ILE A 81 -16.85 -8.54 1.96
C ILE A 81 -16.48 -7.11 2.38
N PHE A 82 -15.77 -6.38 1.51
CA PHE A 82 -15.48 -4.97 1.74
C PHE A 82 -16.77 -4.14 1.89
N TYR A 83 -17.75 -4.23 0.97
CA TYR A 83 -19.00 -3.46 1.09
C TYR A 83 -19.87 -3.86 2.30
N ASP A 84 -19.97 -5.14 2.61
CA ASP A 84 -20.80 -5.64 3.72
C ASP A 84 -20.22 -5.22 5.08
N ARG A 85 -18.89 -5.16 5.17
CA ARG A 85 -18.18 -4.64 6.35
C ARG A 85 -18.06 -3.12 6.34
N PHE A 86 -18.26 -2.48 5.19
CA PHE A 86 -18.00 -1.06 5.01
C PHE A 86 -19.13 -0.31 4.32
N THR A 87 -19.83 0.51 5.10
CA THR A 87 -21.10 1.17 4.74
C THR A 87 -21.03 2.26 3.66
N HIS A 88 -19.85 2.63 3.13
CA HIS A 88 -19.72 3.73 2.16
C HIS A 88 -18.86 3.41 0.94
N LYS A 89 -19.50 3.38 -0.25
CA LYS A 89 -18.86 3.14 -1.56
C LYS A 89 -17.70 4.11 -1.88
N GLU A 90 -17.78 5.36 -1.43
CA GLU A 90 -16.80 6.41 -1.76
C GLU A 90 -15.43 6.22 -1.11
N ARG A 91 -15.34 5.52 0.02
CA ARG A 91 -14.05 5.35 0.71
C ARG A 91 -13.24 4.18 0.17
N LEU A 92 -13.87 3.30 -0.61
CA LEU A 92 -13.25 2.13 -1.25
C LEU A 92 -12.37 2.53 -2.45
N SER A 93 -12.77 3.56 -3.22
CA SER A 93 -11.94 4.12 -4.31
C SER A 93 -10.74 4.90 -3.79
N GLU A 94 -10.85 5.53 -2.62
CA GLU A 94 -9.75 6.25 -1.96
C GLU A 94 -8.77 5.31 -1.25
N ALA A 95 -9.28 4.18 -0.76
CA ALA A 95 -8.46 3.16 -0.12
C ALA A 95 -7.50 2.45 -1.09
N TYR A 96 -7.74 2.54 -2.40
CA TYR A 96 -6.88 1.98 -3.46
C TYR A 96 -5.43 2.49 -3.40
N ILE A 97 -5.24 3.77 -3.09
CA ILE A 97 -3.91 4.41 -3.02
C ILE A 97 -3.38 4.43 -1.57
N MET A 98 -4.29 4.57 -0.60
CA MET A 98 -3.94 4.87 0.78
C MET A 98 -3.89 3.64 1.70
N GLY A 99 -4.66 2.60 1.41
CA GLY A 99 -4.92 1.50 2.34
C GLY A 99 -3.84 0.42 2.43
N LEU A 100 -2.69 0.61 1.76
CA LEU A 100 -1.49 -0.22 1.96
C LEU A 100 -0.43 0.51 2.81
N ASN A 101 -0.80 1.62 3.46
CA ASN A 101 0.12 2.56 4.12
C ASN A 101 1.16 3.14 3.15
N LYS A 102 0.72 3.36 1.89
CA LYS A 102 1.60 3.35 0.74
C LYS A 102 2.10 4.72 0.33
N LEU A 103 1.37 5.38 -0.56
CA LEU A 103 1.86 6.52 -1.32
C LEU A 103 0.81 7.62 -1.20
N ILE A 104 1.00 8.55 -0.27
CA ILE A 104 -0.03 9.53 0.11
C ILE A 104 0.14 10.81 -0.71
N PRO A 105 -0.94 11.34 -1.30
CA PRO A 105 -0.87 12.64 -1.95
C PRO A 105 -0.67 13.75 -0.91
N TYR A 106 0.34 14.60 -1.08
CA TYR A 106 0.49 15.78 -0.23
C TYR A 106 -0.38 16.98 -0.69
N LYS A 107 -0.94 16.89 -1.90
CA LYS A 107 -1.83 17.89 -2.53
C LYS A 107 -2.96 17.21 -3.33
N ASP A 108 -3.89 18.00 -3.86
CA ASP A 108 -4.89 17.48 -4.80
C ASP A 108 -4.19 16.81 -6.00
N LYS A 109 -4.66 15.62 -6.41
CA LYS A 109 -4.11 14.86 -7.55
C LYS A 109 -4.11 15.65 -8.87
N ASN A 110 -4.99 16.64 -9.00
CA ASN A 110 -5.13 17.49 -10.17
C ASN A 110 -4.22 18.72 -10.14
N ALA A 111 -3.58 19.02 -9.01
CA ALA A 111 -2.70 20.17 -8.88
C ALA A 111 -1.47 20.05 -9.82
N PRO A 112 -0.97 21.15 -10.41
CA PRO A 112 0.21 21.12 -11.27
C PRO A 112 1.46 20.56 -10.57
N ASP A 113 1.57 20.81 -9.26
CA ASP A 113 2.64 20.37 -8.37
C ASP A 113 2.23 19.14 -7.54
N ALA A 114 1.23 18.39 -8.02
CA ALA A 114 0.80 17.15 -7.40
C ALA A 114 1.96 16.15 -7.29
N GLY A 115 2.01 15.51 -6.14
CA GLY A 115 2.93 14.44 -5.87
C GLY A 115 2.51 13.67 -4.63
N TYR A 116 3.29 12.64 -4.35
CA TYR A 116 2.99 11.64 -3.35
C TYR A 116 4.25 11.29 -2.59
N PHE A 117 4.09 10.90 -1.32
CA PHE A 117 5.19 10.45 -0.48
C PHE A 117 4.88 9.09 0.15
N MET A 118 5.92 8.30 0.41
CA MET A 118 5.79 7.03 1.10
C MET A 118 5.68 7.26 2.60
N ALA A 119 4.47 7.13 3.12
CA ALA A 119 4.18 7.48 4.51
C ALA A 119 4.83 6.53 5.52
N HIS A 120 4.99 5.26 5.17
CA HIS A 120 5.63 4.27 6.04
C HIS A 120 7.14 4.49 6.23
N LEU A 121 7.80 5.21 5.29
CA LEU A 121 9.20 5.62 5.40
C LEU A 121 9.36 6.99 6.06
N LEU A 122 8.27 7.71 6.29
CA LEU A 122 8.29 9.04 6.89
C LEU A 122 8.56 8.94 8.40
N CYS A 123 9.67 9.52 8.85
CA CYS A 123 10.00 9.61 10.28
C CYS A 123 9.36 10.84 10.93
N ASP A 124 9.43 11.99 10.26
CA ASP A 124 8.96 13.27 10.79
C ASP A 124 8.67 14.27 9.66
N TYR A 125 7.98 15.37 9.96
CA TYR A 125 7.83 16.48 9.05
C TYR A 125 7.82 17.83 9.78
N GLN A 126 8.42 18.84 9.15
CA GLN A 126 8.57 20.18 9.72
C GLN A 126 7.96 21.24 8.80
N GLU A 127 7.15 22.14 9.34
CA GLU A 127 6.71 23.33 8.61
C GLU A 127 7.87 24.32 8.51
N LEU A 128 8.27 24.65 7.29
CA LEU A 128 9.35 25.62 7.03
C LEU A 128 8.79 27.02 6.82
N ALA A 129 7.67 27.10 6.09
CA ALA A 129 6.92 28.31 5.80
C ALA A 129 5.47 27.95 5.47
N ARG A 130 4.62 28.96 5.30
CA ARG A 130 3.24 28.75 4.83
C ARG A 130 3.29 28.00 3.49
N GLU A 131 2.63 26.84 3.43
CA GLU A 131 2.59 25.95 2.26
C GLU A 131 3.94 25.35 1.85
N GLN A 132 4.90 25.28 2.78
CA GLN A 132 6.16 24.57 2.58
C GLN A 132 6.47 23.67 3.78
N VAL A 133 6.57 22.37 3.51
CA VAL A 133 6.86 21.36 4.52
C VAL A 133 8.10 20.59 4.11
N MET A 134 8.99 20.35 5.07
CA MET A 134 10.05 19.36 4.96
C MET A 134 9.53 18.01 5.42
N LEU A 135 9.61 16.99 4.57
CA LEU A 135 9.44 15.59 4.94
C LEU A 135 10.81 14.99 5.27
N ILE A 136 10.89 14.22 6.35
CA ILE A 136 12.11 13.58 6.83
C ILE A 136 11.89 12.07 6.84
N PHE A 137 12.67 11.34 6.05
CA PHE A 137 12.51 9.90 5.85
C PHE A 137 13.58 9.09 6.58
N GLU A 138 13.33 7.78 6.71
CA GLU A 138 14.35 6.80 7.11
C GLU A 138 15.57 6.91 6.20
N GLY A 139 16.77 6.69 6.75
CA GLY A 139 18.03 6.96 6.05
C GLY A 139 18.46 8.44 6.08
N GLY A 140 17.60 9.31 6.60
CA GLY A 140 17.89 10.73 6.81
C GLY A 140 17.26 11.62 5.75
N VAL A 141 17.03 11.13 4.51
CA VAL A 141 16.62 11.91 3.33
C VAL A 141 15.55 12.96 3.64
N ARG A 142 15.78 14.18 3.16
CA ARG A 142 14.92 15.34 3.41
C ARG A 142 14.32 15.85 2.10
N VAL A 143 13.00 15.91 2.02
CA VAL A 143 12.30 16.41 0.83
C VAL A 143 11.41 17.58 1.19
N LYS A 144 11.71 18.76 0.66
CA LYS A 144 10.84 19.94 0.77
C LYS A 144 9.74 19.84 -0.28
N ILE A 145 8.49 19.91 0.16
CA ILE A 145 7.31 19.80 -0.69
C ILE A 145 6.42 21.06 -0.60
N PRO A 146 5.68 21.39 -1.68
CA PRO A 146 4.75 22.51 -1.67
C PRO A 146 3.43 22.10 -1.01
N ALA A 147 3.37 22.01 0.32
CA ALA A 147 2.16 21.67 1.07
C ALA A 147 2.13 22.37 2.43
N SER A 148 0.93 22.55 3.02
CA SER A 148 0.82 23.00 4.41
C SER A 148 0.93 21.82 5.38
N ALA A 149 1.48 22.04 6.57
CA ALA A 149 1.56 21.00 7.61
C ALA A 149 0.18 20.44 7.97
N SER A 150 -0.86 21.30 7.95
CA SER A 150 -2.24 20.88 8.18
C SER A 150 -2.75 19.89 7.11
N ALA A 151 -2.35 20.07 5.85
CA ALA A 151 -2.73 19.18 4.76
C ALA A 151 -2.02 17.83 4.88
N VAL A 152 -0.71 17.83 5.14
CA VAL A 152 0.08 16.61 5.37
C VAL A 152 -0.51 15.79 6.52
N ARG A 153 -0.78 16.43 7.67
CA ARG A 153 -1.42 15.77 8.83
C ARG A 153 -2.77 15.15 8.48
N ARG A 154 -3.66 15.90 7.81
CA ARG A 154 -4.99 15.38 7.42
C ARG A 154 -4.88 14.16 6.51
N GLN A 155 -3.93 14.16 5.59
CA GLN A 155 -3.72 13.04 4.66
C GLN A 155 -3.14 11.82 5.37
N LEU A 156 -2.19 12.02 6.29
CA LEU A 156 -1.67 10.96 7.17
C LEU A 156 -2.78 10.34 8.04
N ASP A 157 -3.59 11.16 8.72
CA ASP A 157 -4.70 10.69 9.56
C ASP A 157 -5.72 9.89 8.74
N ARG A 158 -6.03 10.36 7.53
CA ARG A 158 -6.92 9.66 6.61
C ARG A 158 -6.33 8.33 6.16
N ALA A 159 -5.04 8.30 5.83
CA ALA A 159 -4.37 7.07 5.40
C ALA A 159 -4.31 6.03 6.51
N ASN A 160 -3.97 6.44 7.73
CA ASN A 160 -3.94 5.56 8.90
C ASN A 160 -5.31 4.90 9.14
N LYS A 161 -6.40 5.66 9.04
CA LYS A 161 -7.77 5.11 9.16
C LYS A 161 -8.07 4.08 8.07
N LEU A 162 -7.72 4.39 6.82
CA LEU A 162 -7.95 3.48 5.69
C LEU A 162 -7.09 2.21 5.77
N ALA A 163 -5.83 2.34 6.20
CA ALA A 163 -4.92 1.22 6.42
C ALA A 163 -5.46 0.27 7.50
N GLN A 164 -5.99 0.81 8.61
CA GLN A 164 -6.61 -0.01 9.65
C GLN A 164 -7.83 -0.78 9.12
N ILE A 165 -8.71 -0.12 8.36
CA ILE A 165 -9.87 -0.77 7.74
C ILE A 165 -9.45 -1.91 6.82
N HIS A 166 -8.43 -1.69 6.00
CA HIS A 166 -7.88 -2.73 5.14
C HIS A 166 -7.32 -3.91 5.93
N LEU A 167 -6.56 -3.63 6.98
CA LEU A 167 -6.02 -4.65 7.85
C LEU A 167 -7.13 -5.47 8.52
N ASP A 168 -8.19 -4.83 9.00
CA ASP A 168 -9.34 -5.51 9.63
C ASP A 168 -10.02 -6.48 8.65
N VAL A 169 -10.18 -6.10 7.37
CA VAL A 169 -10.76 -6.96 6.34
C VAL A 169 -9.81 -8.11 5.99
N LEU A 170 -8.52 -7.83 5.80
CA LEU A 170 -7.53 -8.86 5.50
C LEU A 170 -7.39 -9.87 6.64
N ASP A 171 -7.37 -9.40 7.88
CA ASP A 171 -7.29 -10.25 9.06
C ASP A 171 -8.58 -11.07 9.23
N PHE A 172 -9.74 -10.51 8.92
CA PHE A 172 -10.99 -11.27 8.85
C PHE A 172 -10.91 -12.39 7.81
N MET A 173 -10.47 -12.08 6.59
CA MET A 173 -10.32 -13.08 5.52
C MET A 173 -9.34 -14.18 5.91
N ASN A 174 -8.19 -13.82 6.48
CA ASN A 174 -7.19 -14.77 6.94
C ASN A 174 -7.73 -15.66 8.08
N ARG A 175 -8.45 -15.08 9.05
CA ARG A 175 -9.09 -15.86 10.14
C ARG A 175 -10.15 -16.83 9.60
N GLU A 176 -11.02 -16.39 8.70
CA GLU A 176 -12.02 -17.28 8.08
C GLU A 176 -11.37 -18.40 7.23
N ALA A 177 -10.20 -18.12 6.66
CA ALA A 177 -9.38 -19.10 5.94
C ALA A 177 -8.52 -20.00 6.86
N GLY A 178 -8.53 -19.78 8.19
CA GLY A 178 -7.70 -20.51 9.15
C GLY A 178 -6.21 -20.15 9.10
N LEU A 179 -5.85 -19.01 8.50
CA LEU A 179 -4.48 -18.54 8.32
C LEU A 179 -4.05 -17.69 9.52
N TYR A 180 -2.80 -17.90 9.96
CA TYR A 180 -2.23 -17.19 11.10
C TYR A 180 -2.02 -15.70 10.80
N VAL A 181 -2.49 -14.84 11.70
CA VAL A 181 -2.27 -13.38 11.67
C VAL A 181 -1.17 -13.02 12.66
N ASN A 182 -0.05 -12.50 12.17
CA ASN A 182 1.04 -12.04 13.04
C ASN A 182 0.77 -10.61 13.53
N GLU A 183 0.25 -10.49 14.75
CA GLU A 183 -0.10 -9.20 15.36
C GLU A 183 1.10 -8.37 15.82
N ARG A 184 2.33 -8.92 15.78
CA ARG A 184 3.56 -8.22 16.25
C ARG A 184 4.19 -7.30 15.20
N LEU A 185 3.78 -7.40 13.94
CA LEU A 185 4.29 -6.59 12.86
C LEU A 185 3.69 -5.17 12.88
N LYS A 186 4.42 -4.17 12.37
CA LYS A 186 3.84 -2.82 12.16
C LYS A 186 2.67 -2.91 11.18
N ASN A 187 1.69 -2.04 11.30
CA ASN A 187 0.45 -2.11 10.49
C ASN A 187 0.70 -2.22 8.98
N TYR A 188 1.71 -1.53 8.43
CA TYR A 188 2.03 -1.63 6.99
C TYR A 188 2.58 -3.00 6.60
N GLU A 189 3.41 -3.62 7.43
CA GLU A 189 3.96 -4.96 7.21
C GLU A 189 2.87 -6.02 7.36
N ARG A 190 1.97 -5.85 8.35
CA ARG A 190 0.79 -6.70 8.50
C ARG A 190 -0.07 -6.66 7.25
N ILE A 191 -0.36 -5.48 6.71
CA ILE A 191 -1.13 -5.36 5.48
C ILE A 191 -0.42 -6.07 4.33
N ARG A 192 0.91 -5.91 4.18
CA ARG A 192 1.68 -6.62 3.13
C ARG A 192 1.59 -8.13 3.27
N VAL A 193 1.86 -8.66 4.47
CA VAL A 193 1.86 -10.10 4.74
C VAL A 193 0.45 -10.66 4.63
N SER A 194 -0.54 -10.04 5.28
CA SER A 194 -1.94 -10.47 5.24
C SER A 194 -2.50 -10.39 3.81
N SER A 195 -2.07 -9.42 2.99
CA SER A 195 -2.37 -9.33 1.56
C SER A 195 -1.81 -10.52 0.77
N GLU A 196 -0.53 -10.83 0.92
CA GLU A 196 0.12 -11.91 0.16
C GLU A 196 -0.47 -13.27 0.51
N THR A 197 -0.75 -13.47 1.81
CA THR A 197 -1.44 -14.65 2.34
C THR A 197 -2.86 -14.76 1.77
N ALA A 198 -3.64 -13.67 1.80
CA ALA A 198 -4.98 -13.65 1.24
C ALA A 198 -4.99 -13.82 -0.29
N ARG A 199 -3.99 -13.29 -1.02
CA ARG A 199 -3.81 -13.50 -2.47
C ARG A 199 -3.61 -14.97 -2.79
N THR A 200 -2.72 -15.64 -2.06
CA THR A 200 -2.44 -17.07 -2.22
C THR A 200 -3.71 -17.88 -1.99
N PHE A 201 -4.42 -17.60 -0.90
CA PHE A 201 -5.69 -18.28 -0.60
C PHE A 201 -6.79 -17.98 -1.62
N THR A 202 -7.00 -16.72 -2.01
CA THR A 202 -8.04 -16.32 -2.99
C THR A 202 -7.78 -16.94 -4.37
N LYS A 203 -6.50 -17.07 -4.77
CA LYS A 203 -6.10 -17.78 -6.00
C LYS A 203 -6.50 -19.26 -5.96
N TYR A 204 -6.35 -19.93 -4.81
CA TYR A 204 -6.68 -21.36 -4.66
C TYR A 204 -8.15 -21.64 -4.32
N ALA A 205 -8.82 -20.79 -3.55
CA ALA A 205 -10.13 -21.07 -2.97
C ALA A 205 -11.29 -20.32 -3.64
N MET A 206 -11.05 -19.17 -4.27
CA MET A 206 -12.12 -18.30 -4.79
C MET A 206 -12.06 -18.05 -6.30
N LEU A 207 -10.89 -18.14 -6.93
CA LEU A 207 -10.72 -17.86 -8.37
C LEU A 207 -10.78 -19.09 -9.27
N GLU A 208 -10.51 -20.28 -8.74
CA GLU A 208 -10.98 -21.50 -9.39
C GLU A 208 -12.48 -21.60 -9.13
N SER A 209 -13.27 -21.38 -10.19
CA SER A 209 -14.67 -21.79 -10.19
C SER A 209 -14.70 -23.30 -10.04
N PHE A 210 -14.70 -23.81 -8.81
CA PHE A 210 -14.82 -25.24 -8.54
C PHE A 210 -16.13 -25.71 -9.12
N LYS A 211 -16.04 -26.41 -10.25
CA LYS A 211 -17.18 -27.10 -10.85
C LYS A 211 -17.36 -28.42 -10.12
N VAL A 212 -18.59 -28.93 -10.14
CA VAL A 212 -18.89 -30.31 -9.73
C VAL A 212 -18.06 -31.24 -10.62
N SER A 213 -16.90 -31.70 -10.13
CA SER A 213 -15.88 -32.60 -10.73
C SER A 213 -14.43 -32.17 -10.47
N HIS A 214 -14.17 -30.91 -10.09
CA HIS A 214 -12.81 -30.48 -9.75
C HIS A 214 -12.31 -31.20 -8.49
N GLN A 215 -11.06 -31.65 -8.50
CA GLN A 215 -10.41 -32.29 -7.37
C GLN A 215 -9.44 -31.30 -6.72
N ALA A 216 -9.61 -31.05 -5.43
CA ALA A 216 -8.63 -30.32 -4.64
C ALA A 216 -7.50 -31.28 -4.24
N ALA A 217 -6.29 -31.01 -4.74
CA ALA A 217 -5.09 -31.74 -4.33
C ALA A 217 -4.36 -30.93 -3.25
N PHE A 218 -4.11 -31.56 -2.11
CA PHE A 218 -3.38 -30.97 -1.00
C PHE A 218 -2.05 -31.68 -0.87
N ASP A 219 -0.95 -30.99 -1.18
CA ASP A 219 0.39 -31.53 -1.01
C ASP A 219 0.88 -31.21 0.40
N GLN A 220 0.92 -32.21 1.29
CA GLN A 220 1.27 -32.04 2.71
C GLN A 220 2.23 -33.14 3.17
N GLN A 221 3.12 -32.81 4.10
CA GLN A 221 3.96 -33.82 4.77
C GLN A 221 3.06 -34.78 5.60
N PRO A 222 3.19 -36.12 5.46
CA PRO A 222 2.19 -37.11 5.92
C PRO A 222 1.84 -37.14 7.41
N THR A 223 2.60 -36.45 8.28
CA THR A 223 2.53 -36.64 9.73
C THR A 223 2.15 -35.39 10.53
N ALA A 224 1.87 -34.26 9.86
CA ALA A 224 1.62 -32.99 10.56
C ALA A 224 0.15 -32.54 10.55
N HIS A 225 -0.65 -32.99 9.58
CA HIS A 225 -1.97 -32.44 9.31
C HIS A 225 -2.94 -33.50 8.77
N ASP A 226 -4.21 -33.43 9.21
CA ASP A 226 -5.31 -34.25 8.70
C ASP A 226 -6.29 -33.39 7.89
N ILE A 227 -6.93 -34.00 6.89
CA ILE A 227 -7.96 -33.36 6.06
C ILE A 227 -9.32 -33.99 6.39
N ALA A 228 -10.29 -33.15 6.74
CA ALA A 228 -11.65 -33.58 7.03
C ALA A 228 -12.68 -32.67 6.33
N GLU A 229 -13.65 -33.29 5.66
CA GLU A 229 -14.85 -32.58 5.20
C GLU A 229 -15.80 -32.37 6.39
N VAL A 230 -16.24 -31.14 6.60
CA VAL A 230 -17.09 -30.79 7.74
C VAL A 230 -18.24 -29.89 7.33
N GLU A 231 -19.41 -30.13 7.91
CA GLU A 231 -20.55 -29.24 7.75
C GLU A 231 -20.26 -27.86 8.38
N ARG A 232 -20.78 -26.79 7.77
CA ARG A 232 -20.57 -25.39 8.17
C ARG A 232 -20.79 -25.12 9.67
N LYS A 233 -21.76 -25.81 10.29
CA LYS A 233 -22.08 -25.69 11.73
C LYS A 233 -20.99 -26.28 12.64
N MET A 234 -20.27 -27.28 12.15
CA MET A 234 -19.18 -27.96 12.87
C MET A 234 -17.86 -27.20 12.69
N PHE A 235 -17.65 -26.59 11.52
CA PHE A 235 -16.50 -25.72 11.25
C PHE A 235 -16.40 -24.53 12.23
N LYS A 236 -17.53 -23.93 12.60
CA LYS A 236 -17.56 -22.83 13.59
C LYS A 236 -17.24 -23.29 15.03
N LYS A 237 -17.41 -24.57 15.35
CA LYS A 237 -17.22 -25.12 16.71
C LYS A 237 -15.81 -25.66 16.97
N SER A 238 -15.03 -25.98 15.93
CA SER A 238 -13.69 -26.58 16.05
C SER A 238 -12.60 -25.61 16.57
N GLY A 239 -12.95 -24.36 16.89
CA GLY A 239 -12.03 -23.41 17.52
C GLY A 239 -11.19 -22.57 16.56
N ALA A 240 -11.33 -22.71 15.24
CA ALA A 240 -10.71 -21.82 14.24
C ALA A 240 -11.27 -20.38 14.28
N LEU A 241 -12.42 -20.19 14.94
CA LEU A 241 -13.09 -18.91 15.14
C LEU A 241 -13.53 -18.79 16.60
N LYS A 242 -12.60 -18.63 17.54
CA LYS A 242 -12.95 -18.13 18.89
C LYS A 242 -12.92 -16.61 18.89
N LYS A 243 -14.03 -16.05 19.39
CA LYS A 243 -14.45 -14.64 19.41
C LYS A 243 -13.38 -13.65 19.84
#